data_AF-A0AA40AXS5-F1
#
_entry.id   AF-A0AA40AXS5-F1
#
_cell.length_a   1.000
_cell.length_b   1.000
_cell.length_c   1.000
_cell.angle_alpha   90.00
_cell.angle_beta   90.00
_cell.angle_gamma   90.00
#
_symmetry.space_group_name_H-M   'P 1'
#
loop_
_entity.id
_entity.type
_entity.pdbx_description
1 polymer ?
#
loop_
_entity_poly.entity_id
_entity_poly.type
_entity_poly.pdbx_seq_one_letter_code
_entity_poly.pdbx_strand_id
1 'polypeptide(L)' 'MCFHKRLLFTCSHYAWLTTPQSVVPCEVERRFIRGEGCNQIWSHGFYTIRVGKDCVSCERKRRRRASKIGEVKEVIRSLR' A
#
# COMPACT_ATOMS: atom_id res chain seq x y z
N MET A 1 -17.25 -8.31 6.66
CA MET A 1 -16.43 -7.12 6.78
C MET A 1 -15.02 -7.50 7.21
N CYS A 2 -14.17 -7.79 6.21
CA CYS A 2 -12.77 -8.04 6.46
C CYS A 2 -12.15 -6.74 6.97
N PHE A 3 -11.45 -6.79 8.10
CA PHE A 3 -10.60 -5.67 8.51
C PHE A 3 -9.38 -5.63 7.59
N HIS A 4 -9.57 -5.17 6.34
CA HIS A 4 -8.44 -4.93 5.46
C HIS A 4 -7.61 -3.79 6.03
N LYS A 5 -6.49 -4.13 6.63
CA LYS A 5 -5.52 -3.16 7.07
C LYS A 5 -4.91 -2.50 5.82
N ARG A 6 -5.13 -1.21 5.66
CA ARG A 6 -4.56 -0.41 4.57
C ARG A 6 -3.23 0.16 5.03
N LEU A 7 -2.15 -0.14 4.33
CA LEU A 7 -0.88 0.55 4.48
C LEU A 7 -0.91 1.84 3.66
N LEU A 8 -0.52 2.96 4.27
CA LEU A 8 -0.35 4.25 3.61
C LEU A 8 1.13 4.64 3.67
N PHE A 9 1.78 4.78 2.52
CA PHE A 9 3.20 5.15 2.42
C PHE A 9 3.38 6.67 2.50
N THR A 10 4.60 7.13 2.80
CA THR A 10 4.95 8.57 2.79
C THR A 10 4.77 9.21 1.42
N CYS A 11 4.93 8.43 0.35
CA CYS A 11 4.68 8.87 -1.02
C CYS A 11 3.18 8.88 -1.41
N SER A 12 2.26 8.84 -0.44
CA SER A 12 0.79 8.86 -0.61
C SER A 12 0.18 7.69 -1.39
N HIS A 13 0.98 6.69 -1.78
CA HIS A 13 0.47 5.42 -2.29
C HIS A 13 -0.07 4.57 -1.15
N TYR A 14 -0.90 3.59 -1.47
CA TYR A 14 -1.41 2.62 -0.50
C TYR A 14 -1.21 1.19 -0.99
N ALA A 15 -1.23 0.26 -0.04
CA ALA A 15 -1.29 -1.18 -0.30
C ALA A 15 -2.23 -1.84 0.69
N TRP A 16 -2.86 -2.93 0.27
CA TRP A 16 -3.67 -3.77 1.15
C TRP A 16 -2.77 -4.82 1.80
N LEU A 17 -2.87 -4.97 3.12
CA LEU A 17 -2.33 -6.13 3.80
C LEU A 17 -3.25 -7.32 3.52
N THR A 18 -2.86 -8.13 2.53
CA THR A 18 -3.57 -9.34 2.12
C THR A 18 -3.07 -10.59 2.84
N THR A 19 -2.22 -10.44 3.86
CA THR A 19 -1.77 -11.60 4.64
C THR A 19 -2.94 -12.24 5.38
N PRO A 20 -3.02 -13.58 5.50
CA PRO A 20 -4.12 -14.24 6.20
C PRO A 20 -4.36 -13.71 7.62
N GLN A 21 -3.29 -13.28 8.31
CA GLN A 21 -3.33 -12.72 9.67
C GLN A 21 -3.82 -11.26 9.71
N SER A 22 -3.76 -10.54 8.58
CA SER A 22 -4.26 -9.17 8.45
C SER A 22 -5.66 -9.08 7.85
N VAL A 23 -6.19 -10.21 7.36
CA VAL A 23 -7.55 -10.34 6.82
C VAL A 23 -8.31 -11.29 7.74
N VAL A 24 -8.52 -10.88 8.99
CA VAL A 24 -9.39 -11.64 9.90
C VAL A 24 -10.83 -11.21 9.63
N PRO A 25 -11.69 -12.10 9.10
CA PRO A 25 -13.09 -11.77 8.91
C PRO A 25 -13.74 -11.56 10.28
N CYS A 26 -14.49 -10.46 10.42
CA CYS A 26 -15.28 -10.21 11.62
C CYS A 26 -16.39 -11.26 11.77
N GLU A 27 -16.95 -11.42 12.97
CA GLU A 27 -17.98 -12.43 13.22
C GLU A 27 -19.21 -12.28 12.30
N VAL A 28 -19.61 -11.04 12.02
CA VAL A 28 -20.69 -10.71 11.07
C VAL A 28 -20.41 -11.24 9.66
N GLU A 29 -19.17 -11.15 9.20
CA GLU A 29 -18.76 -11.71 7.91
C GLU A 29 -18.78 -13.22 7.89
N ARG A 30 -18.27 -13.84 8.96
CA ARG A 30 -18.25 -15.30 9.08
C ARG A 30 -19.67 -15.84 9.05
N ARG A 31 -20.60 -15.16 9.72
CA ARG A 31 -22.03 -15.48 9.71
C ARG A 31 -22.66 -15.32 8.32
N PHE A 32 -22.38 -14.22 7.61
CA PHE A 32 -22.84 -14.05 6.23
C PHE A 32 -22.29 -15.14 5.28
N ILE A 33 -20.99 -15.46 5.37
CA ILE A 33 -20.37 -16.53 4.56
C ILE A 33 -21.03 -17.89 4.85
N ARG A 34 -21.45 -18.14 6.09
CA ARG A 34 -22.21 -19.34 6.48
C ARG A 34 -23.69 -19.30 6.07
N GLY A 35 -24.18 -18.19 5.51
CA GLY A 35 -25.60 -18.00 5.20
C GLY A 35 -26.47 -17.67 6.42
N GLU A 36 -25.86 -17.32 7.54
CA GLU A 36 -26.52 -17.06 8.82
C GLU A 36 -26.68 -15.54 9.05
N GLY A 37 -27.55 -14.83 8.32
CA GLY A 37 -27.76 -13.39 8.60
C GLY A 37 -28.47 -12.59 7.51
N CYS A 38 -28.43 -11.26 7.65
CA CYS A 38 -29.02 -10.31 6.70
C CYS A 38 -28.36 -10.40 5.32
N ASN A 39 -29.16 -10.29 4.26
CA ASN A 39 -28.73 -10.38 2.85
C ASN A 39 -27.87 -9.18 2.40
N GLN A 40 -27.66 -8.19 3.26
CA GLN A 40 -26.91 -6.97 2.99
C GLN A 40 -25.77 -6.81 3.98
N ILE A 41 -24.56 -6.62 3.43
CA ILE A 41 -23.36 -6.27 4.19
C ILE A 41 -22.89 -4.89 3.73
N TRP A 42 -22.76 -3.97 4.67
CA TRP A 42 -22.05 -2.69 4.48
C TRP A 42 -20.55 -2.93 4.69
N SER A 43 -19.68 -1.95 4.47
CA SER A 43 -18.25 -2.08 4.81
C SER A 43 -17.92 -1.14 5.98
N HIS A 44 -17.33 -1.65 7.07
CA HIS A 44 -16.83 -0.82 8.17
C HIS A 44 -15.58 -0.03 7.72
N GLY A 45 -15.29 1.07 8.42
CA GLY A 45 -14.15 1.96 8.11
C GLY A 45 -12.79 1.25 8.12
N PHE A 46 -11.92 1.66 7.20
CA PHE A 46 -10.59 1.06 6.98
C PHE A 46 -9.62 1.34 8.14
N TYR A 47 -9.07 0.29 8.76
CA TYR A 47 -7.93 0.44 9.65
C TYR A 47 -6.70 0.83 8.83
N THR A 48 -6.29 2.10 8.92
CA THR A 48 -5.18 2.66 8.14
C THR A 48 -3.91 2.70 8.99
N ILE A 49 -2.87 2.00 8.52
CA ILE A 49 -1.53 2.01 9.10
C ILE A 49 -0.66 2.92 8.23
N ARG A 50 -0.07 3.95 8.83
CA ARG A 50 0.91 4.80 8.15
C ARG A 50 2.29 4.17 8.25
N VAL A 51 2.93 3.95 7.11
CA VAL A 51 4.28 3.44 7.00
C VAL A 51 5.19 4.63 6.74
N GLY A 52 6.16 4.88 7.63
CA GLY A 52 7.14 5.97 7.51
C GLY A 52 8.18 5.77 6.40
N LYS A 53 7.81 5.10 5.30
CA LYS A 53 8.68 4.76 4.17
C LYS A 53 7.91 4.93 2.85
N ASP A 54 8.64 5.19 1.78
CA ASP A 54 8.09 5.22 0.42
C ASP A 54 7.77 3.79 -0.06
N CYS A 55 6.84 3.67 -1.02
CA CYS A 55 6.62 2.40 -1.68
C CYS A 55 7.82 2.01 -2.56
N VAL A 56 8.02 0.70 -2.78
CA VAL A 56 9.13 0.16 -3.59
C VAL A 56 9.20 0.79 -4.98
N SER A 57 8.05 1.07 -5.60
CA SER A 57 7.99 1.71 -6.91
C SER A 57 8.55 3.14 -6.88
N CYS A 58 8.16 3.94 -5.89
CA CYS A 58 8.69 5.30 -5.71
C CYS A 58 10.16 5.30 -5.36
N GLU A 59 10.60 4.38 -4.50
CA GLU A 59 12.02 4.24 -4.16
C GLU A 59 12.86 3.91 -5.41
N ARG A 60 12.41 2.96 -6.24
CA ARG A 60 13.08 2.63 -7.50
C ARG A 60 13.12 3.81 -8.47
N LYS A 61 12.02 4.54 -8.63
CA LYS A 61 11.96 5.75 -9.48
C LYS A 61 12.92 6.84 -8.98
N ARG A 62 13.04 7.02 -7.65
CA ARG A 62 13.98 7.96 -7.04
C ARG A 62 15.43 7.56 -7.31
N ARG A 63 15.79 6.30 -7.10
CA ARG A 63 17.14 5.78 -7.39
C ARG A 63 17.54 5.97 -8.86
N ARG A 64 16.64 5.63 -9.79
CA ARG A 64 16.87 5.84 -11.23
C ARG A 64 17.09 7.31 -11.59
N ARG A 65 16.29 8.22 -11.01
CA ARG A 65 16.48 9.67 -11.23
C ARG A 65 17.82 10.15 -10.68
N ALA A 66 18.23 9.70 -9.51
CA ALA A 66 19.52 10.05 -8.94
C ALA A 66 20.69 9.60 -9.84
N SER A 67 20.65 8.37 -10.38
CA SER A 67 21.64 7.88 -11.33
C SER A 67 21.73 8.75 -12.58
N LYS A 68 20.58 9.03 -13.22
CA LYS A 68 20.52 9.88 -14.41
C LYS A 68 21.07 11.28 -14.18
N ILE A 69 20.79 11.88 -13.01
CA ILE A 69 21.34 13.19 -12.66
C ILE A 69 22.87 13.12 -12.52
N GLY A 70 23.41 12.03 -11.97
CA GLY A 70 24.85 11.78 -11.92
C GLY A 70 25.46 11.71 -13.32
N GLU A 71 24.89 10.90 -14.20
CA GLU A 71 25.32 10.76 -15.60
C GLU A 71 25.30 12.10 -16.34
N VAL A 72 24.22 12.88 -16.22
CA VAL A 72 24.11 14.21 -16.84
C VAL A 72 25.17 15.18 -16.31
N LYS A 73 25.47 15.16 -15.00
CA LYS A 73 26.51 16.00 -14.41
C LYS A 73 27.91 15.66 -14.96
N GLU A 74 28.21 14.39 -15.15
CA GLU A 74 29.49 13.95 -15.73
C GLU A 74 29.60 14.36 -17.20
N VAL A 75 28.53 14.22 -17.99
CA VAL A 75 28.51 14.72 -19.38
C VAL A 75 28.75 16.23 -19.42
N ILE A 76 28.08 17.01 -18.57
CA ILE A 76 28.30 18.47 -18.49
C ILE A 76 29.75 18.80 -18.11
N ARG A 77 30.38 18.05 -17.21
CA ARG A 77 31.81 18.23 -16.88
C ARG A 77 32.72 17.90 -18.04
N SER A 78 32.40 16.90 -18.86
CA SER A 78 33.22 16.49 -20.01
C SER A 78 33.15 17.45 -21.20
N LEU A 79 32.13 18.32 -21.25
CA LEU A 79 31.94 19.34 -22.28
C LEU A 79 32.60 20.69 -21.91
N ARG A 80 33.29 20.76 -20.77
CA ARG A 80 33.88 21.98 -20.21
C ARG A 80 35.40 21.87 -20.20
#